data_AF-A0A2G9TTA0-F1
#
_entry.id   AF-A0A2G9TTA0-F1
#
_cell.length_a   1.000
_cell.length_b   1.000
_cell.length_c   1.000
_cell.angle_alpha   90.00
_cell.angle_beta   90.00
_cell.angle_gamma   90.00
#
_symmetry.space_group_name_H-M   'P 1'
#
loop_
_entity.id
_entity.type
_entity.pdbx_description
1 polymer ?
#
loop_
_entity_poly.entity_id
_entity_poly.type
_entity_poly.pdbx_seq_one_letter_code
_entity_poly.pdbx_strand_id
1 'polypeptide(L)'
;MITGNRPKNVILFIGDGMGISTVTSARINKNQRAGLYYLNTPLFFERFQSTGLVKTSSFDHHVTDSAAGATALFTGRKVSYK
;
A
#
# COMPACT_ATOMS: atom_id res chain seq x y z
N MET A 1 2.12 22.07 5.07
CA MET A 1 1.96 21.57 6.47
C MET A 1 0.53 21.13 6.65
N ILE A 2 0.28 19.98 7.29
CA ILE A 2 -1.09 19.58 7.64
C ILE A 2 -1.59 20.57 8.69
N THR A 3 -2.45 21.50 8.28
CA THR A 3 -3.08 22.51 9.13
C THR A 3 -4.36 21.94 9.73
N GLY A 4 -4.25 20.97 10.63
CA GLY A 4 -5.40 20.33 11.26
C GLY A 4 -5.07 19.73 12.62
N ASN A 5 -6.08 19.64 13.49
CA ASN A 5 -5.97 19.02 14.81
C ASN A 5 -5.31 17.63 14.71
N ARG A 6 -4.50 17.29 15.72
CA ARG A 6 -3.83 15.99 15.84
C ARG A 6 -4.86 14.85 15.70
N PRO A 7 -4.62 13.83 14.85
CA PRO A 7 -5.57 12.76 14.64
C PRO A 7 -5.77 11.95 15.92
N LYS A 8 -7.04 11.68 16.28
CA LYS A 8 -7.42 10.84 17.42
C LYS A 8 -7.26 9.35 17.12
N ASN A 9 -7.52 8.94 15.89
CA ASN A 9 -7.52 7.55 15.44
C ASN A 9 -6.62 7.38 14.22
N VAL A 10 -5.91 6.26 14.14
CA VAL A 10 -5.10 5.86 12.98
C VAL A 10 -5.48 4.44 12.60
N ILE A 11 -5.84 4.23 11.33
CA ILE A 11 -6.13 2.92 10.76
C ILE A 11 -5.13 2.69 9.63
N LEU A 12 -4.36 1.59 9.72
CA LEU A 12 -3.38 1.20 8.71
C LEU A 12 -3.87 -0.06 7.98
N PHE A 13 -4.11 0.05 6.67
CA PHE A 13 -4.42 -1.09 5.81
C PHE A 13 -3.14 -1.59 5.13
N ILE A 14 -2.81 -2.87 5.32
CA ILE A 14 -1.63 -3.50 4.71
C ILE A 14 -2.11 -4.55 3.70
N GLY A 15 -1.87 -4.28 2.42
CA GLY A 15 -2.00 -5.30 1.38
C GLY A 15 -0.67 -6.03 1.21
N ASP A 16 -0.52 -7.19 1.84
CA ASP A 16 0.69 -8.00 1.70
C ASP A 16 0.88 -8.44 0.23
N GLY A 17 2.08 -8.26 -0.32
CA GLY A 17 2.38 -8.50 -1.73
C GLY A 17 1.65 -7.58 -2.73
N MET A 18 0.98 -6.52 -2.27
CA MET A 18 0.16 -5.65 -3.14
C MET A 18 1.00 -4.55 -3.82
N GLY A 19 1.78 -4.94 -4.84
CA GLY A 19 2.49 -4.01 -5.71
C GLY A 19 1.57 -3.21 -6.66
N ILE A 20 2.13 -2.24 -7.38
CA ILE A 20 1.40 -1.37 -8.34
C ILE A 20 0.71 -2.20 -9.43
N SER A 21 1.35 -3.27 -9.90
CA SER A 21 0.77 -4.21 -10.87
C SER A 21 -0.44 -4.92 -10.29
N THR A 22 -0.35 -5.43 -9.05
CA THR A 22 -1.47 -6.07 -8.34
C THR A 22 -2.66 -5.13 -8.18
N VAL A 23 -2.41 -3.86 -7.80
CA VAL A 23 -3.44 -2.82 -7.70
C VAL A 23 -4.14 -2.61 -9.04
N THR A 24 -3.38 -2.49 -10.12
CA THR A 24 -3.91 -2.29 -11.48
C THR A 24 -4.75 -3.49 -11.93
N SER A 25 -4.24 -4.71 -11.76
CA SER A 25 -4.96 -5.94 -12.07
C SER A 25 -6.26 -6.07 -11.25
N ALA A 26 -6.22 -5.73 -9.96
CA ALA A 26 -7.40 -5.74 -9.10
C ALA A 26 -8.46 -4.71 -9.56
N ARG A 27 -8.03 -3.52 -9.99
CA ARG A 27 -8.91 -2.50 -10.56
C ARG A 27 -9.60 -3.01 -11.83
N ILE A 28 -8.85 -3.59 -12.76
CA ILE A 28 -9.40 -4.15 -14.00
C ILE A 28 -10.40 -5.27 -13.68
N ASN A 29 -10.00 -6.23 -12.85
CA ASN A 29 -10.86 -7.34 -12.45
C ASN A 29 -12.16 -6.86 -11.79
N LYS A 30 -12.09 -5.89 -10.87
CA LYS A 30 -13.28 -5.28 -10.23
C LYS A 30 -14.24 -4.71 -11.27
N ASN A 31 -13.73 -3.95 -12.25
CA ASN A 31 -14.58 -3.33 -13.28
C ASN A 31 -15.18 -4.38 -14.22
N GLN A 32 -14.41 -5.38 -14.64
CA GLN A 32 -14.91 -6.48 -15.47
C GLN A 32 -16.01 -7.27 -14.76
N ARG A 33 -15.84 -7.58 -13.47
CA ARG A 33 -16.88 -8.25 -12.66
C ARG A 33 -18.16 -7.43 -12.49
N ALA A 34 -18.10 -6.11 -12.68
CA ALA A 34 -19.25 -5.22 -12.69
C ALA A 34 -19.86 -5.02 -14.09
N GLY A 35 -19.36 -5.72 -15.12
CA GLY A 35 -19.79 -5.54 -16.51
C GLY A 35 -19.20 -4.30 -17.20
N LEU A 36 -18.22 -3.64 -16.58
CA LEU A 36 -17.65 -2.37 -17.00
C LEU A 36 -16.24 -2.55 -17.62
N TYR A 37 -16.13 -3.44 -18.61
CA TYR A 37 -14.86 -4.02 -19.12
C TYR A 37 -13.78 -3.02 -19.57
N TYR A 38 -14.15 -1.76 -19.86
CA TYR A 38 -13.23 -0.72 -20.34
C TYR A 38 -13.24 0.54 -19.47
N LEU A 39 -14.00 0.55 -18.37
CA LEU A 39 -13.97 1.65 -17.41
C LEU A 39 -12.84 1.45 -16.41
N ASN A 40 -12.08 2.52 -16.21
CA ASN A 40 -11.01 2.57 -15.21
C ASN A 40 -11.52 3.12 -13.87
N THR A 41 -12.64 2.58 -13.37
CA THR A 41 -13.17 3.03 -12.07
C THR A 41 -12.16 2.66 -10.97
N PRO A 42 -11.69 3.64 -10.17
CA PRO A 42 -10.66 3.37 -9.17
C PRO A 42 -11.14 2.43 -8.06
N LEU A 43 -10.19 1.74 -7.44
CA LEU A 43 -10.38 1.13 -6.11
C LEU A 43 -10.63 2.24 -5.08
N PHE A 44 -11.19 1.88 -3.93
CA PHE A 44 -11.61 2.87 -2.93
C PHE A 44 -10.44 3.75 -2.45
N PHE A 45 -9.30 3.13 -2.13
CA PHE A 45 -8.12 3.83 -1.62
C PHE A 45 -7.41 4.68 -2.67
N GLU A 46 -7.63 4.43 -3.97
CA GLU A 46 -7.03 5.23 -5.05
C GLU A 46 -7.66 6.63 -5.15
N ARG A 47 -8.75 6.88 -4.42
CA ARG A 47 -9.40 8.18 -4.30
C ARG A 47 -8.84 9.02 -3.15
N PHE A 48 -7.88 8.51 -2.38
CA PHE A 48 -7.26 9.27 -1.29
C PHE A 48 -6.53 10.50 -1.82
N GLN A 49 -6.54 11.59 -1.06
CA GLN A 49 -5.97 12.88 -1.48
C GLN A 49 -4.44 12.86 -1.64
N SER A 50 -3.77 11.88 -1.06
CA SER A 50 -2.31 11.77 -1.05
C SER A 50 -1.87 10.37 -1.43
N THR A 51 -0.83 10.32 -2.26
CA THR A 51 -0.17 9.08 -2.68
C THR A 51 1.34 9.28 -2.65
N GLY A 52 2.08 8.19 -2.47
CA GLY A 52 3.54 8.21 -2.42
C GLY A 52 4.11 6.81 -2.68
N LEU A 53 5.38 6.78 -3.07
CA LEU A 53 6.14 5.54 -3.26
C LEU A 53 7.05 5.29 -2.05
N VAL A 54 7.15 4.04 -1.64
CA VAL A 54 7.98 3.61 -0.49
C VAL A 54 9.05 2.65 -0.98
N LYS A 55 10.30 2.85 -0.52
CA LYS A 55 11.40 1.89 -0.75
C LYS A 55 11.31 0.75 0.25
N THR A 56 10.99 -0.45 -0.24
CA THR A 56 10.65 -1.61 0.58
C THR A 56 11.82 -2.50 0.99
N SER A 57 13.07 -2.19 0.61
CA SER A 57 14.23 -3.00 1.00
C SER A 57 14.29 -3.25 2.51
N SER A 58 14.75 -4.42 2.94
CA SER A 58 15.10 -4.66 4.35
C SER A 58 16.39 -3.92 4.69
N PHE A 59 16.93 -4.14 5.89
CA PHE A 59 18.21 -3.56 6.29
C PHE A 59 19.39 -4.08 5.44
N ASP A 60 19.32 -5.33 4.99
CA ASP A 60 20.42 -6.08 4.37
C ASP A 60 20.09 -6.67 2.98
N HIS A 61 18.82 -6.70 2.57
CA HIS A 61 18.38 -7.25 1.28
C HIS A 61 17.53 -6.26 0.48
N HIS A 62 17.72 -6.26 -0.84
CA HIS A 62 16.90 -5.44 -1.75
C HIS A 62 15.45 -5.93 -1.81
N VAL A 63 15.23 -7.23 -1.70
CA VAL A 63 13.91 -7.86 -1.61
C VAL A 63 13.66 -8.19 -0.14
N THR A 64 12.64 -7.56 0.46
CA THR A 64 12.24 -7.80 1.85
C THR A 64 11.30 -8.99 1.98
N ASP A 65 11.24 -9.60 3.15
CA ASP A 65 10.13 -10.48 3.57
C ASP A 65 9.03 -9.68 4.30
N SER A 66 7.92 -10.36 4.59
CA SER A 66 6.79 -9.76 5.31
C SER A 66 7.13 -9.38 6.76
N ALA A 67 8.03 -10.10 7.45
CA ALA A 67 8.35 -9.78 8.85
C ALA A 67 9.23 -8.53 8.97
N ALA A 68 10.28 -8.38 8.15
CA ALA A 68 11.08 -7.16 8.13
C ALA A 68 10.26 -5.96 7.63
N GLY A 69 9.38 -6.17 6.64
CA GLY A 69 8.47 -5.15 6.12
C GLY A 69 7.47 -4.65 7.17
N ALA A 70 6.81 -5.57 7.88
CA ALA A 70 5.89 -5.22 8.96
C ALA A 70 6.62 -4.47 10.09
N THR A 71 7.82 -4.91 10.47
CA THR A 71 8.62 -4.24 11.50
C THR A 71 8.92 -2.80 11.11
N ALA A 72 9.30 -2.55 9.86
CA ALA A 72 9.54 -1.20 9.37
C ALA A 72 8.28 -0.31 9.40
N LEU A 73 7.12 -0.86 9.04
CA LEU A 73 5.85 -0.11 9.04
C LEU A 73 5.35 0.23 10.45
N PHE A 74 5.49 -0.68 11.41
CA PHE A 74 4.95 -0.48 12.77
C PHE A 74 5.91 0.22 13.72
N THR A 75 7.22 0.00 13.57
CA THR A 75 8.24 0.54 14.49
C THR A 75 9.02 1.71 13.90
N GLY A 76 8.91 1.94 12.59
CA GLY A 76 9.72 2.93 11.89
C GLY A 76 11.18 2.54 11.71
N ARG A 77 11.57 1.29 12.02
CA ARG A 77 12.94 0.78 11.89
C ARG A 77 13.02 -0.42 10.96
N LYS A 78 13.89 -0.34 9.97
CA LYS A 78 14.24 -1.50 9.12
C LYS A 78 15.12 -2.46 9.92
N VAL A 79 14.86 -3.76 9.76
CA VAL A 79 15.61 -4.85 10.37
C VAL A 79 16.13 -5.80 9.30
N SER A 80 17.08 -6.65 9.67
CA SER A 80 17.61 -7.68 8.78
C SER A 80 16.54 -8.67 8.34
N TYR A 81 16.67 -9.13 7.10
CA TYR A 81 15.94 -10.28 6.58
C TYR A 81 16.28 -11.51 7.43
N LYS A 82 15.31 -12.41 7.58
CA LYS A 82 15.49 -13.64 8.35
C LYS A 82 15.67 -14.86 7.46
#